data_AF-A0A9D4FJU4-F1
#
_entry.id   AF-A0A9D4FJU4-F1
#
_cell.length_a   1.000
_cell.length_b   1.000
_cell.length_c   1.000
_cell.angle_alpha   90.00
_cell.angle_beta   90.00
_cell.angle_gamma   90.00
#
_symmetry.space_group_name_H-M   'P 1'
#
loop_
_entity.id
_entity.type
_entity.pdbx_description
1 polymer ?
#
loop_
_entity_poly.entity_id
_entity_poly.type
_entity_poly.pdbx_seq_one_letter_code
_entity_poly.pdbx_strand_id
1 'polypeptide(L)'
;MYGTSCDSTCSQGCDGVSCNKIEGACTYVDKFTGSKCDQCMLGRYGLSCEKLCSNGCADGSCNILDGSCFCKTNFEGSKCDQCVAGRYGVSCEVMCSQGCDGGTCNRIDGTCNCNTPFAGSKCDQCVP
;
A
#
# COMPACT_ATOMS: atom_id res chain seq x y z
N MET A 1 8.36 21.09 -23.69
CA MET A 1 9.61 20.81 -24.41
C MET A 1 10.71 21.70 -23.84
N TYR A 2 11.96 21.26 -23.86
CA TYR A 2 13.09 21.95 -23.26
C TYR A 2 14.33 21.92 -24.20
N GLY A 3 15.33 22.74 -23.87
CA GLY A 3 16.56 22.90 -24.63
C GLY A 3 16.52 24.12 -25.55
N THR A 4 17.70 24.54 -26.02
CA THR A 4 17.89 25.77 -26.82
C THR A 4 17.14 25.76 -28.15
N SER A 5 16.80 24.58 -28.65
CA SER A 5 16.05 24.37 -29.89
C SER A 5 14.63 23.84 -29.65
N CYS A 6 14.21 23.68 -28.39
CA CYS A 6 12.91 23.10 -28.01
C CYS A 6 12.63 21.69 -28.57
N ASP A 7 13.66 20.91 -28.93
CA ASP A 7 13.48 19.59 -29.55
C ASP A 7 13.24 18.45 -28.55
N SER A 8 13.47 18.67 -27.26
CA SER A 8 13.35 17.63 -26.22
C SER A 8 12.01 17.71 -25.48
N THR A 9 11.30 16.60 -25.36
CA THR A 9 10.03 16.53 -24.62
C THR A 9 10.29 16.24 -23.15
N CYS A 10 9.58 16.92 -22.26
CA CYS A 10 9.67 16.67 -20.82
C CYS A 10 9.06 15.31 -20.46
N SER A 11 9.51 14.69 -19.37
CA SER A 11 8.98 13.41 -18.89
C SER A 11 7.47 13.46 -18.71
N GLN A 12 6.78 12.32 -18.93
CA GLN A 12 5.31 12.18 -18.85
C GLN A 12 4.71 12.66 -17.51
N GLY A 13 5.49 12.63 -16.42
CA GLY A 13 5.08 13.12 -15.10
C GLY A 13 5.22 14.62 -14.89
N CYS A 14 5.73 15.37 -15.87
CA CYS A 14 5.93 16.82 -15.79
C CYS A 14 5.00 17.56 -16.74
N ASP A 15 3.98 18.21 -16.19
CA ASP A 15 3.18 19.15 -16.98
C ASP A 15 4.05 20.32 -17.47
N GLY A 16 3.72 20.88 -18.63
CA GLY A 16 4.54 21.87 -19.34
C GLY A 16 4.86 23.17 -18.59
N VAL A 17 4.31 23.36 -17.38
CA VAL A 17 4.61 24.46 -16.45
C VAL A 17 5.71 24.07 -15.45
N SER A 18 5.80 22.80 -15.10
CA SER A 18 6.73 22.25 -14.10
C SER A 18 8.11 22.00 -14.69
N CYS A 19 8.22 21.81 -16.01
CA CYS A 19 9.49 21.51 -16.67
C CYS A 19 10.27 22.78 -17.05
N ASN A 20 11.50 22.93 -16.52
CA ASN A 20 12.43 23.99 -16.86
C ASN A 20 12.71 23.98 -18.37
N LYS A 21 12.46 25.10 -19.04
CA LYS A 21 12.56 25.21 -20.51
C LYS A 21 13.98 25.12 -21.04
N ILE A 22 15.00 25.34 -20.21
CA ILE A 22 16.41 25.30 -20.59
C ILE A 22 16.99 23.92 -20.30
N GLU A 23 16.80 23.43 -19.06
CA GLU A 23 17.47 22.20 -18.58
C GLU A 23 16.58 20.94 -18.66
N GLY A 24 15.26 21.09 -18.80
CA GLY A 24 14.31 19.98 -18.76
C GLY A 24 14.02 19.45 -17.35
N ALA A 25 14.62 20.05 -16.32
CA ALA A 25 14.41 19.68 -14.93
C ALA A 25 12.99 20.04 -14.46
N CYS A 26 12.32 19.13 -13.77
CA CYS A 26 10.95 19.36 -13.30
C CYS A 26 10.94 19.92 -11.88
N THR A 27 10.23 21.03 -11.70
CA THR A 27 9.87 21.60 -10.41
C THR A 27 8.74 20.76 -9.82
N TYR A 28 8.91 20.39 -8.55
CA TYR A 28 8.05 19.57 -7.70
C TYR A 28 6.66 19.26 -8.26
N VAL A 29 6.43 18.01 -8.65
CA VAL A 29 5.12 17.50 -9.04
C VAL A 29 4.57 16.72 -7.86
N ASP A 30 3.35 17.04 -7.40
CA ASP A 30 2.69 16.56 -6.17
C ASP A 30 2.70 15.04 -5.89
N LYS A 31 3.17 14.19 -6.80
CA LYS A 31 3.23 12.72 -6.64
C LYS A 31 4.57 12.10 -7.07
N PHE A 32 5.45 12.88 -7.70
CA PHE A 32 6.69 12.40 -8.31
C PHE A 32 7.92 13.07 -7.69
N THR A 33 9.04 12.37 -7.69
CA THR A 33 10.35 12.85 -7.24
C THR A 33 11.44 12.46 -8.25
N GLY A 34 12.68 12.92 -8.01
CA GLY A 34 13.80 12.75 -8.93
C GLY A 34 13.86 13.85 -10.00
N SER A 35 15.05 14.11 -10.52
CA SER A 35 15.32 15.21 -11.47
C SER A 35 14.54 15.09 -12.79
N LYS A 36 14.04 13.89 -13.10
CA LYS A 36 13.24 13.58 -14.29
C LYS A 36 11.79 13.21 -13.96
N CYS A 37 11.35 13.34 -12.70
CA CYS A 37 10.05 12.85 -12.23
C CYS A 37 9.78 11.38 -12.59
N ASP A 38 10.82 10.56 -12.57
CA ASP A 38 10.81 9.13 -12.87
C ASP A 38 10.61 8.26 -11.62
N GLN A 39 10.59 8.89 -10.44
CA GLN A 39 10.32 8.23 -9.17
C GLN A 39 9.01 8.72 -8.57
N CYS A 40 8.34 7.86 -7.80
CA CYS A 40 7.22 8.27 -6.97
C CYS A 40 7.73 8.82 -5.65
N MET A 41 6.99 9.76 -5.07
CA MET A 41 7.24 10.13 -3.67
C MET A 41 7.12 8.91 -2.75
N LEU A 42 7.83 8.95 -1.62
CA LEU A 42 7.85 7.86 -0.65
C LEU A 42 6.43 7.48 -0.24
N GLY A 43 6.16 6.18 -0.19
CA GLY A 43 4.82 5.65 0.10
C GLY A 43 3.87 5.58 -1.10
N ARG A 44 4.33 5.86 -2.33
CA ARG A 44 3.53 5.78 -3.56
C ARG A 44 4.13 4.84 -4.61
N TYR A 45 3.28 4.26 -5.44
CA TYR A 45 3.67 3.40 -6.55
C TYR A 45 2.66 3.45 -7.72
N GLY A 46 3.04 2.79 -8.82
CA GLY A 46 2.31 2.73 -10.08
C GLY A 46 2.79 3.78 -11.08
N LEU A 47 2.42 3.59 -12.35
CA LEU A 47 2.84 4.45 -13.47
C LEU A 47 2.47 5.94 -13.26
N SER A 48 1.37 6.21 -12.54
CA SER A 48 0.91 7.56 -12.20
C SER A 48 1.20 7.99 -10.74
N CYS A 49 1.90 7.15 -9.96
CA CYS A 49 2.14 7.38 -8.52
C CYS A 49 0.89 7.62 -7.67
N GLU A 50 -0.27 7.10 -8.12
CA GLU A 50 -1.55 7.32 -7.44
C GLU A 50 -1.84 6.29 -6.35
N LYS A 51 -1.19 5.12 -6.43
CA LYS A 51 -1.41 4.05 -5.46
C LYS A 51 -0.52 4.28 -4.25
N LEU A 52 -1.06 4.03 -3.06
CA LEU A 52 -0.32 4.11 -1.81
C LEU A 52 0.21 2.73 -1.43
N CYS A 53 1.44 2.69 -0.91
CA CYS A 53 2.00 1.49 -0.30
C CYS A 53 1.11 1.03 0.86
N SER A 54 1.07 -0.28 1.11
CA SER A 54 0.35 -0.80 2.28
C SER A 54 0.97 -0.31 3.58
N ASN A 55 0.16 -0.10 4.60
CA ASN A 55 0.64 0.19 5.97
C ASN A 55 1.50 -0.94 6.55
N GLY A 56 1.34 -2.16 6.01
CA GLY A 56 2.15 -3.32 6.36
C GLY A 56 3.56 -3.32 5.77
N CYS A 57 3.89 -2.41 4.86
CA CYS A 57 5.25 -2.28 4.31
C CYS A 57 6.21 -1.71 5.35
N ALA A 58 7.38 -2.33 5.50
CA ALA A 58 8.50 -1.80 6.28
C ALA A 58 8.93 -0.43 5.74
N ASP A 59 9.31 0.47 6.65
CA ASP A 59 9.76 1.84 6.35
C ASP A 59 8.80 2.68 5.48
N GLY A 60 7.52 2.28 5.42
CA GLY A 60 6.49 2.96 4.62
C GLY A 60 6.80 2.99 3.13
N SER A 61 7.66 2.10 2.64
CA SER A 61 8.18 2.12 1.28
C SER A 61 7.81 0.83 0.53
N CYS A 62 7.55 0.95 -0.77
CA CYS A 62 7.26 -0.19 -1.64
C CYS A 62 7.82 0.02 -3.04
N ASN A 63 7.91 -1.06 -3.81
CA ASN A 63 8.37 -1.08 -5.18
C ASN A 63 7.50 -0.15 -6.02
N ILE A 64 8.16 0.75 -6.75
CA ILE A 64 7.50 1.80 -7.54
C ILE A 64 6.61 1.26 -8.66
N LEU A 65 6.90 0.08 -9.21
CA LEU A 65 6.16 -0.48 -10.34
C LEU A 65 4.93 -1.26 -9.88
N ASP A 66 5.12 -2.21 -8.97
CA ASP A 66 4.09 -3.17 -8.60
C ASP A 66 3.54 -2.99 -7.17
N GLY A 67 4.21 -2.21 -6.32
CA GLY A 67 3.83 -1.97 -4.93
C GLY A 67 4.26 -3.06 -3.96
N SER A 68 5.13 -4.00 -4.37
CA SER A 68 5.66 -5.03 -3.50
C SER A 68 6.61 -4.47 -2.44
N CYS A 69 6.67 -5.08 -1.26
CA CYS A 69 7.51 -4.60 -0.15
C CYS A 69 7.86 -5.69 0.85
N PHE A 70 8.83 -5.41 1.72
CA PHE A 70 9.08 -6.24 2.88
C PHE A 70 8.03 -5.96 3.95
N CYS A 71 7.47 -7.03 4.53
CA CYS A 71 6.39 -6.91 5.50
C CYS A 71 6.90 -6.65 6.91
N LYS A 72 6.18 -5.77 7.62
CA LYS A 72 6.24 -5.69 9.08
C LYS A 72 5.74 -6.99 9.70
N THR A 73 6.04 -7.20 10.97
CA THR A 73 5.52 -8.32 11.75
C THR A 73 3.99 -8.38 11.65
N ASN A 74 3.45 -9.60 11.51
CA ASN A 74 2.02 -9.91 11.38
C ASN A 74 1.36 -9.54 10.05
N PHE A 75 2.09 -9.01 9.07
CA PHE A 75 1.60 -8.81 7.71
C PHE A 75 2.14 -9.88 6.76
N GLU A 76 1.38 -10.19 5.71
CA GLU A 76 1.78 -11.14 4.66
C GLU A 76 1.30 -10.72 3.26
N GLY A 77 1.74 -11.47 2.25
CA GLY A 77 1.51 -11.17 0.84
C GLY A 77 2.60 -10.28 0.25
N SER A 78 2.67 -10.22 -1.09
CA SER A 78 3.71 -9.46 -1.79
C SER A 78 3.66 -7.95 -1.52
N LYS A 79 2.46 -7.43 -1.20
CA LYS A 79 2.21 -6.03 -0.88
C LYS A 79 1.98 -5.77 0.60
N CYS A 80 2.10 -6.80 1.45
CA CYS A 80 1.85 -6.71 2.89
C CYS A 80 0.48 -6.10 3.21
N ASP A 81 -0.51 -6.42 2.38
CA ASP A 81 -1.89 -5.97 2.48
C ASP A 81 -2.79 -7.01 3.16
N GLN A 82 -2.25 -8.18 3.51
CA GLN A 82 -2.94 -9.22 4.26
C GLN A 82 -2.34 -9.34 5.67
N CYS A 83 -3.14 -9.85 6.61
CA CYS A 83 -2.66 -10.23 7.93
C CYS A 83 -2.25 -11.70 7.89
N VAL A 84 -1.22 -12.06 8.66
CA VAL A 84 -0.90 -13.48 8.87
C VAL A 84 -2.13 -14.23 9.39
N ALA A 85 -2.28 -15.49 8.97
CA ALA A 85 -3.39 -16.34 9.39
C ALA A 85 -3.68 -16.25 10.90
N GLY A 86 -4.96 -16.08 11.23
CA GLY A 86 -5.43 -15.95 12.62
C GLY A 86 -5.32 -14.54 13.20
N ARG A 87 -4.99 -13.52 12.40
CA ARG A 87 -4.96 -12.11 12.84
C ARG A 87 -5.81 -11.20 11.96
N TYR A 88 -6.23 -10.07 12.53
CA TYR A 88 -7.03 -9.06 11.87
C TYR A 88 -6.79 -7.65 12.44
N GLY A 89 -7.40 -6.65 11.79
CA GLY A 89 -7.31 -5.23 12.10
C GLY A 89 -6.35 -4.48 11.18
N VAL A 90 -6.41 -3.14 11.21
CA VAL A 90 -5.59 -2.26 10.35
C VAL A 90 -4.09 -2.50 10.53
N SER A 91 -3.67 -2.85 11.75
CA SER A 91 -2.29 -3.19 12.12
C SER A 91 -2.02 -4.70 12.24
N CYS A 92 -3.00 -5.56 11.96
CA CYS A 92 -2.89 -7.03 12.10
C CYS A 92 -2.45 -7.48 13.51
N GLU A 93 -2.76 -6.71 14.55
CA GLU A 93 -2.33 -7.01 15.92
C GLU A 93 -3.36 -7.85 16.70
N VAL A 94 -4.61 -7.88 16.25
CA VAL A 94 -5.70 -8.55 16.97
C VAL A 94 -5.79 -10.01 16.51
N MET A 95 -5.85 -10.95 17.45
CA MET A 95 -6.06 -12.37 17.11
C MET A 95 -7.54 -12.67 16.88
N CYS A 96 -7.81 -13.54 15.91
CA CYS A 96 -9.12 -14.15 15.72
C CYS A 96 -9.53 -14.93 16.97
N SER A 97 -10.84 -15.00 17.23
CA SER A 97 -11.35 -15.85 18.30
C SER A 97 -11.02 -17.32 18.02
N GLN A 98 -10.76 -18.07 19.09
CA GLN A 98 -10.60 -19.52 19.01
C GLN A 98 -11.90 -20.23 18.62
N GLY A 99 -13.05 -19.55 18.76
CA GLY A 99 -14.34 -20.04 18.29
C GLY A 99 -14.55 -19.91 16.79
N CYS A 100 -13.67 -19.21 16.08
CA CYS A 100 -13.73 -19.11 14.63
C CYS A 100 -13.33 -20.43 13.96
N ASP A 101 -13.99 -20.78 12.86
CA ASP A 101 -13.61 -21.93 12.06
C ASP A 101 -12.21 -21.79 11.47
N GLY A 102 -11.41 -22.86 11.63
CA GLY A 102 -9.99 -22.88 11.31
C GLY A 102 -9.13 -21.85 12.07
N GLY A 103 -9.66 -21.19 13.11
CA GLY A 103 -8.99 -20.08 13.79
C GLY A 103 -8.76 -18.86 12.88
N THR A 104 -9.50 -18.75 11.77
CA THR A 104 -9.37 -17.67 10.79
C THR A 104 -10.57 -16.74 10.83
N CYS A 105 -10.34 -15.48 10.51
CA CYS A 105 -11.38 -14.46 10.50
C CYS A 105 -11.10 -13.40 9.44
N ASN A 106 -12.10 -12.59 9.13
CA ASN A 106 -11.99 -11.49 8.19
C ASN A 106 -10.91 -10.51 8.67
N ARG A 107 -9.91 -10.24 7.81
CA ARG A 107 -8.77 -9.40 8.17
C ARG A 107 -9.12 -7.98 8.59
N ILE A 108 -10.27 -7.43 8.18
CA ILE A 108 -10.63 -6.04 8.46
C ILE A 108 -11.34 -5.93 9.79
N ASP A 109 -12.42 -6.69 9.98
CA ASP A 109 -13.32 -6.53 11.12
C ASP A 109 -13.27 -7.68 12.13
N GLY A 110 -12.62 -8.80 11.79
CA GLY A 110 -12.49 -9.99 12.64
C GLY A 110 -13.71 -10.90 12.64
N THR A 111 -14.66 -10.70 11.73
CA THR A 111 -15.85 -11.56 11.62
C THR A 111 -15.49 -12.95 11.11
N CYS A 112 -16.18 -13.98 11.60
CA CYS A 112 -15.90 -15.38 11.23
C CYS A 112 -17.11 -16.29 11.42
N ASN A 113 -17.04 -17.48 10.83
CA ASN A 113 -18.02 -18.53 11.10
C ASN A 113 -17.68 -19.21 12.43
N CYS A 114 -18.70 -19.45 13.26
CA CYS A 114 -18.48 -20.01 14.59
C CYS A 114 -18.58 -21.53 14.58
N ASN A 115 -17.59 -22.16 15.19
CA ASN A 115 -17.72 -23.53 15.65
C ASN A 115 -18.57 -23.57 16.93
N THR A 116 -19.42 -24.58 17.08
CA THR A 116 -20.09 -24.83 18.35
C THR A 116 -19.06 -25.12 19.45
N PRO A 117 -19.23 -24.62 20.69
CA PRO A 117 -20.39 -23.91 21.24
C PRO A 117 -20.28 -22.37 21.19
N PHE A 118 -19.56 -21.78 20.23
CA PHE A 118 -19.38 -20.33 20.15
C PHE A 118 -20.46 -19.63 19.31
N ALA A 119 -20.69 -18.35 19.59
CA ALA A 119 -21.65 -17.48 18.90
C ALA A 119 -21.16 -16.01 18.87
N GLY A 120 -21.94 -15.15 18.21
CA GLY A 120 -21.58 -13.76 17.93
C GLY A 120 -20.85 -13.62 16.59
N SER A 121 -20.74 -12.39 16.08
CA SER A 121 -20.10 -12.14 14.76
C SER A 121 -18.60 -12.46 14.73
N LYS A 122 -17.96 -12.48 15.90
CA LYS A 122 -16.55 -12.83 16.11
C LYS A 122 -16.34 -14.13 16.87
N CYS A 123 -17.43 -14.87 17.16
CA CYS A 123 -17.37 -16.15 17.88
C CYS A 123 -16.68 -16.05 19.24
N ASP A 124 -16.87 -14.93 19.94
CA ASP A 124 -16.29 -14.59 21.24
C ASP A 124 -17.28 -14.78 22.40
N GLN A 125 -18.48 -15.29 22.11
CA GLN A 125 -19.52 -15.58 23.09
C GLN A 125 -19.75 -17.08 23.17
N CYS A 126 -19.96 -17.62 24.37
CA CYS A 126 -20.40 -19.01 24.54
C CYS A 126 -21.92 -19.09 24.43
N VAL A 127 -22.42 -20.11 23.75
CA VAL A 127 -23.82 -20.51 23.81
C VAL A 127 -24.04 -21.27 25.13
N PRO A 128 -24.96 -20.82 26.02
CA PRO A 128 -25.29 -21.50 27.27
C PRO A 128 -25.92 -22.87 27.07
#